data_AF-A0A1E4RVT1-F1
#
_entry.id   AF-A0A1E4RVT1-F1
#
_cell.length_a   1.000
_cell.length_b   1.000
_cell.length_c   1.000
_cell.angle_alpha   90.00
_cell.angle_beta   90.00
_cell.angle_gamma   90.00
#
_symmetry.space_group_name_H-M   'P 1'
#
loop_
_entity.id
_entity.type
_entity.pdbx_description
1 polymer ?
#
loop_
_entity_poly.entity_id
_entity_poly.type
_entity_poly.pdbx_seq_one_letter_code
_entity_poly.pdbx_strand_id
1 'polypeptide(L)'
;MQEFDRLLFLASGGRPVYFGDLGDHCQTLIDYFENHGSPKCPPDANPAEWMLHVIGAAPGSHANQDYHQVWLESDERKEVLKELEYMEKELVKLPYDPTAEQEEFATSIPYQFVTVVKRTFQMYWRTPSYTWAKLFLASSSPLFIGFVFFNADLSLQGLQNQMFALFMILMIFNPTIQQQLPMFVRQRDLYEVRERPSKTFSWTAFMAAQIAAEIPWSFVLGTISYFAFYYPAGFYHNAEPTNQVNQRGAYAWLYMCLLFIFTSTFGNMCIAPLELADSAGNVVSLSFTLCLTFCGVLVGPDQLPGFWIFMYRVSPLTYFIDGFLSNALGNAKVTCSQDELRVLNPPESNMTCSEYLGEYLESAGTGYLTDGSSTSDCEMCPMSTTNDFLSTINCSYSRKWRNLGIFCAYIVINVVGAVLFYWLARVPKKKNRVKEKSPFASSSSADSENKDVDSNLEKVTTQ
;
A
#
# COMPACT_ATOMS: atom_id res chain seq x y z
N MET A 1 9.56 -36.24 -28.49
CA MET A 1 8.43 -37.17 -28.22
C MET A 1 8.89 -38.41 -27.48
N GLN A 2 10.01 -39.05 -27.85
CA GLN A 2 10.56 -40.25 -27.17
C GLN A 2 10.90 -40.06 -25.67
N GLU A 3 10.89 -38.83 -25.14
CA GLU A 3 11.09 -38.48 -23.72
C GLU A 3 9.76 -38.38 -22.92
N PHE A 4 8.61 -38.70 -23.52
CA PHE A 4 7.31 -38.68 -22.83
C PHE A 4 6.83 -40.11 -22.60
N ASP A 5 6.47 -40.44 -21.36
CA ASP A 5 5.92 -41.76 -21.01
C ASP A 5 4.50 -41.94 -21.57
N ARG A 6 3.63 -40.95 -21.37
CA ARG A 6 2.24 -40.89 -21.88
C ARG A 6 1.94 -39.56 -22.57
N LEU A 7 1.12 -39.60 -23.62
CA LEU A 7 0.61 -38.43 -24.32
C LEU A 7 -0.91 -38.30 -24.11
N LEU A 8 -1.37 -37.14 -23.64
CA LEU A 8 -2.76 -36.71 -23.78
C LEU A 8 -2.87 -35.73 -24.95
N PHE A 9 -3.51 -36.15 -26.04
CA PHE A 9 -3.65 -35.35 -27.24
C PHE A 9 -5.07 -34.76 -27.34
N LEU A 10 -5.13 -33.43 -27.43
CA LEU A 10 -6.37 -32.66 -27.45
C LEU A 10 -6.56 -31.91 -28.77
N ALA A 11 -7.67 -32.16 -29.46
CA ALA A 11 -8.17 -31.34 -30.56
C ALA A 11 -8.85 -30.04 -30.07
N SER A 12 -9.23 -29.19 -31.03
CA SER A 12 -9.88 -27.90 -30.77
C SER A 12 -11.10 -28.02 -29.86
N GLY A 13 -11.24 -27.07 -28.92
CA GLY A 13 -12.33 -27.06 -27.94
C GLY A 13 -12.16 -28.01 -26.75
N GLY A 14 -10.95 -28.51 -26.47
CA GLY A 14 -10.70 -29.46 -25.37
C GLY A 14 -10.96 -30.92 -25.73
N ARG A 15 -11.05 -31.21 -27.04
CA ARG A 15 -11.06 -32.49 -27.77
C ARG A 15 -10.24 -33.72 -27.33
N PRO A 16 -10.58 -34.63 -26.38
CA PRO A 16 -9.77 -35.84 -26.19
C PRO A 16 -9.77 -36.73 -27.45
N VAL A 17 -8.61 -36.89 -28.10
CA VAL A 17 -8.46 -37.70 -29.34
C VAL A 17 -7.53 -38.91 -29.15
N TYR A 18 -6.59 -38.82 -28.21
CA TYR A 18 -5.75 -39.95 -27.82
C TYR A 18 -5.25 -39.76 -26.39
N PHE A 19 -5.23 -40.83 -25.61
CA PHE A 19 -4.52 -40.89 -24.33
C PHE A 19 -3.87 -42.26 -24.14
N GLY A 20 -2.54 -42.32 -24.13
CA GLY A 20 -1.81 -43.58 -24.02
C GLY A 20 -0.30 -43.43 -24.07
N ASP A 21 0.39 -44.55 -23.94
CA ASP A 21 1.85 -44.65 -24.06
C ASP A 21 2.26 -44.49 -25.54
N LEU A 22 3.33 -43.76 -25.83
CA LEU A 22 3.71 -43.50 -27.23
C LEU A 22 4.32 -44.74 -27.91
N GLY A 23 4.95 -45.62 -27.13
CA GLY A 23 5.72 -46.78 -27.61
C GLY A 23 7.06 -46.41 -28.24
N ASP A 24 7.88 -47.44 -28.51
CA ASP A 24 9.18 -47.28 -29.16
C ASP A 24 9.01 -46.56 -30.51
N HIS A 25 9.82 -45.50 -30.72
CA HIS A 25 9.74 -44.61 -31.88
C HIS A 25 8.34 -44.05 -32.19
N CYS A 26 7.47 -43.94 -31.17
CA CYS A 26 6.07 -43.51 -31.30
C CYS A 26 5.15 -44.49 -32.07
N GLN A 27 5.55 -45.76 -32.21
CA GLN A 27 4.80 -46.75 -32.99
C GLN A 27 3.39 -46.99 -32.44
N THR A 28 3.19 -47.12 -31.13
CA THR A 28 1.85 -47.36 -30.54
C THR A 28 0.86 -46.24 -30.89
N LEU A 29 1.33 -44.99 -30.97
CA LEU A 29 0.52 -43.85 -31.41
C LEU A 29 0.24 -43.89 -32.92
N ILE A 30 1.24 -44.22 -33.74
CA ILE A 30 1.09 -44.34 -35.20
C ILE A 30 0.10 -45.46 -35.53
N ASP A 31 0.29 -46.63 -34.93
CA ASP A 31 -0.58 -47.81 -35.08
C ASP A 31 -2.03 -47.49 -34.68
N TYR A 32 -2.25 -46.77 -33.56
CA TYR A 32 -3.59 -46.31 -33.17
C TYR A 32 -4.26 -45.51 -34.28
N PHE A 33 -3.59 -44.48 -34.81
CA PHE A 33 -4.16 -43.63 -35.85
C PHE A 33 -4.29 -44.36 -37.20
N GLU A 34 -3.35 -45.23 -37.57
CA GLU A 34 -3.41 -46.02 -38.82
C GLU A 34 -4.55 -47.06 -38.77
N ASN A 35 -4.69 -47.79 -37.66
CA ASN A 35 -5.76 -48.78 -37.47
C ASN A 35 -7.16 -48.14 -37.51
N HIS A 36 -7.27 -46.90 -37.04
CA HIS A 36 -8.52 -46.14 -37.07
C HIS A 36 -8.70 -45.28 -38.35
N GLY A 37 -7.93 -45.50 -39.41
CA GLY A 37 -8.21 -44.94 -40.75
C GLY A 37 -7.48 -43.64 -41.13
N SER A 38 -6.41 -43.27 -40.42
CA SER A 38 -5.52 -42.18 -40.87
C SER A 38 -4.63 -42.59 -42.06
N PRO A 39 -4.12 -41.63 -42.85
CA PRO A 39 -3.11 -41.90 -43.88
C PRO A 39 -1.78 -42.31 -43.24
N LYS A 40 -1.16 -43.40 -43.71
CA LYS A 40 0.08 -43.95 -43.14
C LYS A 40 1.16 -42.91 -42.88
N CYS A 41 1.87 -43.03 -41.76
CA CYS A 41 2.96 -42.13 -41.40
C CYS A 41 4.15 -42.34 -42.37
N PRO A 42 4.61 -41.30 -43.09
CA PRO A 42 5.79 -41.44 -43.95
C PRO A 42 7.06 -41.73 -43.11
N PRO A 43 7.98 -42.59 -43.58
CA PRO A 43 9.13 -43.05 -42.78
C PRO A 43 10.10 -41.93 -42.40
N ASP A 44 10.17 -40.85 -43.20
CA ASP A 44 11.00 -39.67 -42.96
C ASP A 44 10.24 -38.52 -42.24
N ALA A 45 8.95 -38.69 -41.93
CA ALA A 45 8.14 -37.65 -41.31
C ALA A 45 8.25 -37.66 -39.78
N ASN A 46 8.16 -36.48 -39.17
CA ASN A 46 8.05 -36.37 -37.72
C ASN A 46 6.65 -36.79 -37.25
N PRO A 47 6.48 -37.83 -36.41
CA PRO A 47 5.17 -38.28 -35.96
C PRO A 47 4.36 -37.19 -35.25
N ALA A 48 5.03 -36.21 -34.62
CA ALA A 48 4.36 -35.09 -33.93
C ALA A 48 3.70 -34.09 -34.89
N GLU A 49 4.25 -33.95 -36.09
CA GLU A 49 3.71 -33.09 -37.15
C GLU A 49 2.63 -33.85 -37.94
N TRP A 50 2.90 -35.11 -38.27
CA TRP A 50 1.92 -36.00 -38.91
C TRP A 50 0.62 -36.11 -38.09
N MET A 51 0.67 -36.34 -36.77
CA MET A 51 -0.54 -36.44 -35.95
C MET A 51 -1.37 -35.13 -35.94
N LEU A 52 -0.73 -33.96 -36.04
CA LEU A 52 -1.42 -32.67 -36.16
C LEU A 52 -2.10 -32.50 -37.54
N HIS A 53 -1.49 -33.01 -38.61
CA HIS A 53 -2.12 -33.09 -39.93
C HIS A 53 -3.31 -34.07 -39.94
N VAL A 54 -3.18 -35.23 -39.29
CA VAL A 54 -4.24 -36.25 -39.20
C VAL A 54 -5.52 -35.68 -38.57
N ILE A 55 -5.41 -34.92 -37.48
CA ILE A 55 -6.57 -34.32 -36.79
C ILE A 55 -7.02 -32.97 -37.38
N GLY A 56 -6.49 -32.53 -38.52
CA GLY A 56 -6.86 -31.27 -39.15
C GLY A 56 -6.41 -30.00 -38.38
N ALA A 57 -5.43 -30.13 -37.48
CA ALA A 57 -4.93 -29.01 -36.66
C ALA A 57 -3.76 -28.25 -37.31
N ALA A 58 -3.11 -28.84 -38.32
CA ALA A 58 -2.05 -28.18 -39.09
C ALA A 58 -2.64 -27.21 -40.14
N PRO A 59 -1.97 -26.08 -40.47
CA PRO A 59 -2.46 -25.12 -41.46
C PRO A 59 -2.70 -25.78 -42.83
N GLY A 60 -3.93 -25.66 -43.35
CA GLY A 60 -4.32 -26.26 -44.64
C GLY A 60 -4.61 -27.76 -44.61
N SER A 61 -4.63 -28.39 -43.43
CA SER A 61 -5.10 -29.77 -43.27
C SER A 61 -6.60 -29.84 -42.93
N HIS A 62 -7.24 -30.93 -43.33
CA HIS A 62 -8.61 -31.26 -42.94
C HIS A 62 -8.59 -32.67 -42.33
N ALA A 63 -9.29 -32.85 -41.20
CA ALA A 63 -9.46 -34.17 -40.63
C ALA A 63 -10.36 -35.02 -41.53
N ASN A 64 -9.95 -36.24 -41.84
CA ASN A 64 -10.76 -37.16 -42.65
C ASN A 64 -12.07 -37.59 -41.94
N GLN A 65 -12.12 -37.49 -40.61
CA GLN A 65 -13.22 -37.91 -39.74
C GLN A 65 -13.13 -37.23 -38.36
N ASP A 66 -14.16 -37.33 -37.53
CA ASP A 66 -14.12 -36.85 -36.14
C ASP A 66 -13.37 -37.84 -35.24
N TYR A 67 -12.05 -37.70 -35.15
CA TYR A 67 -11.19 -38.55 -34.33
C TYR A 67 -11.50 -38.50 -32.81
N HIS A 68 -12.33 -37.55 -32.33
CA HIS A 68 -12.86 -37.64 -30.97
C HIS A 68 -13.93 -38.72 -30.84
N GLN A 69 -14.82 -38.89 -31.83
CA GLN A 69 -15.81 -39.98 -31.81
C GLN A 69 -15.12 -41.35 -31.90
N VAL A 70 -14.09 -41.44 -32.75
CA VAL A 70 -13.18 -42.59 -32.82
C VAL A 70 -12.59 -42.92 -31.43
N TRP A 71 -12.02 -41.92 -30.73
CA TRP A 71 -11.53 -42.11 -29.36
C TRP A 71 -12.64 -42.51 -28.37
N LEU A 72 -13.87 -42.02 -28.52
CA LEU A 72 -14.98 -42.44 -27.66
C LEU A 72 -15.33 -43.93 -27.81
N GLU A 73 -15.20 -44.48 -29.01
CA GLU A 73 -15.59 -45.86 -29.35
C GLU A 73 -14.43 -46.88 -29.23
N SER A 74 -13.19 -46.38 -29.20
CA SER A 74 -11.95 -47.16 -29.20
C SER A 74 -11.79 -48.10 -28.00
N ASP A 75 -11.01 -49.16 -28.18
CA ASP A 75 -10.69 -50.12 -27.11
C ASP A 75 -9.64 -49.55 -26.15
N GLU A 76 -8.75 -48.69 -26.62
CA GLU A 76 -7.76 -47.95 -25.82
C GLU A 76 -8.44 -47.09 -24.76
N ARG A 77 -9.54 -46.40 -25.10
CA ARG A 77 -10.33 -45.65 -24.12
C ARG A 77 -11.01 -46.57 -23.11
N LYS A 78 -11.47 -47.75 -23.52
CA LYS A 78 -12.08 -48.75 -22.60
C LYS A 78 -11.03 -49.26 -21.61
N GLU A 79 -9.77 -49.42 -22.04
CA GLU A 79 -8.68 -49.83 -21.15
C GLU A 79 -8.31 -48.72 -20.15
N VAL A 80 -8.21 -47.47 -20.60
CA VAL A 80 -8.04 -46.30 -19.69
C VAL A 80 -9.17 -46.21 -18.67
N LEU A 81 -10.42 -46.47 -19.08
CA LEU A 81 -11.56 -46.48 -18.15
C LEU A 81 -11.49 -47.63 -17.14
N LYS A 82 -11.00 -48.81 -17.51
CA LYS A 82 -10.72 -49.92 -16.57
C LYS A 82 -9.57 -49.59 -15.62
N GLU A 83 -8.49 -48.95 -16.11
CA GLU A 83 -7.37 -48.49 -15.27
C GLU A 83 -7.89 -47.51 -14.21
N LEU A 84 -8.73 -46.55 -14.60
CA LEU A 84 -9.38 -45.61 -13.68
C LEU A 84 -10.33 -46.31 -12.67
N GLU A 85 -11.17 -47.24 -13.11
CA GLU A 85 -12.07 -47.99 -12.22
C GLU A 85 -11.30 -48.87 -11.22
N TYR A 86 -10.19 -49.48 -11.65
CA TYR A 86 -9.27 -50.21 -10.79
C TYR A 86 -8.59 -49.28 -9.78
N MET A 87 -8.08 -48.13 -10.22
CA MET A 87 -7.46 -47.13 -9.36
C MET A 87 -8.45 -46.62 -8.29
N GLU A 88 -9.70 -46.32 -8.66
CA GLU A 88 -10.74 -45.88 -7.74
C GLU A 88 -11.06 -46.94 -6.67
N LYS A 89 -11.12 -48.22 -7.06
CA LYS A 89 -11.45 -49.32 -6.14
C LYS A 89 -10.29 -49.76 -5.25
N GLU A 90 -9.06 -49.81 -5.77
CA GLU A 90 -7.92 -50.37 -5.03
C GLU A 90 -7.05 -49.31 -4.33
N LEU A 91 -6.84 -48.13 -4.90
CA LEU A 91 -6.00 -47.11 -4.25
C LEU A 91 -6.63 -46.57 -2.97
N VAL A 92 -7.97 -46.51 -2.89
CA VAL A 92 -8.70 -46.09 -1.69
C VAL A 92 -8.55 -47.09 -0.52
N LYS A 93 -8.15 -48.35 -0.80
CA LYS A 93 -7.88 -49.37 0.22
C LYS A 93 -6.45 -49.33 0.75
N LEU A 94 -5.52 -48.64 0.07
CA LEU A 94 -4.16 -48.47 0.56
C LEU A 94 -4.18 -47.64 1.86
N PRO A 95 -3.28 -47.90 2.81
CA PRO A 95 -3.20 -47.12 4.03
C PRO A 95 -2.84 -45.66 3.71
N TYR A 96 -3.84 -44.78 3.77
CA TYR A 96 -3.66 -43.34 3.66
C TYR A 96 -2.90 -42.83 4.89
N ASP A 97 -1.76 -42.18 4.68
CA ASP A 97 -1.02 -41.52 5.75
C ASP A 97 -1.70 -40.17 6.07
N PRO A 98 -2.34 -39.99 7.25
CA PRO A 98 -2.98 -38.74 7.61
C PRO A 98 -1.98 -37.59 7.83
N THR A 99 -0.67 -37.87 7.96
CA THR A 99 0.36 -36.82 7.97
C THR A 99 0.71 -36.31 6.56
N ALA A 100 0.20 -36.98 5.51
CA ALA A 100 0.23 -36.49 4.14
C ALA A 100 -0.97 -35.58 3.78
N GLU A 101 -1.76 -35.13 4.76
CA GLU A 101 -2.59 -33.94 4.59
C GLU A 101 -1.68 -32.76 4.21
N GLN A 102 -1.70 -32.39 2.93
CA GLN A 102 -1.00 -31.21 2.44
C GLN A 102 -1.64 -29.97 3.06
N GLU A 103 -1.04 -29.43 4.13
CA GLU A 103 -1.35 -28.09 4.62
C GLU A 103 -1.34 -27.10 3.43
N GLU A 104 -2.20 -26.07 3.46
CA GLU A 104 -2.31 -25.11 2.35
C GLU A 104 -0.97 -24.45 1.97
N PHE A 105 0.01 -24.48 2.88
CA PHE A 105 1.39 -24.08 2.67
C PHE A 105 2.35 -25.07 3.35
N ALA A 106 3.46 -25.41 2.70
CA ALA A 106 4.44 -26.37 3.21
C ALA A 106 5.29 -25.91 4.43
N THR A 107 5.06 -24.70 4.96
CA THR A 107 5.81 -24.13 6.10
C THR A 107 4.96 -23.17 6.92
N SER A 108 5.33 -22.95 8.19
CA SER A 108 4.60 -22.08 9.11
C SER A 108 4.66 -20.59 8.72
N ILE A 109 3.61 -19.83 9.04
CA ILE A 109 3.46 -18.40 8.70
C ILE A 109 4.64 -17.53 9.18
N PRO A 110 5.22 -17.70 10.39
CA PRO A 110 6.38 -16.90 10.81
C PRO A 110 7.61 -17.11 9.91
N TYR A 111 7.86 -18.35 9.47
CA TYR A 111 8.96 -18.67 8.58
C TYR A 111 8.75 -18.06 7.18
N GLN A 112 7.52 -18.14 6.65
CA GLN A 112 7.12 -17.44 5.42
C GLN A 112 7.38 -15.93 5.54
N PHE A 113 6.88 -15.29 6.61
CA PHE A 113 7.03 -13.86 6.85
C PHE A 113 8.50 -13.42 6.87
N VAL A 114 9.35 -14.05 7.68
CA VAL A 114 10.79 -13.69 7.77
C VAL A 114 11.48 -13.87 6.41
N THR A 115 11.13 -14.91 5.66
CA THR A 115 11.70 -15.19 4.33
C THR A 115 11.29 -14.13 3.30
N VAL A 116 10.01 -13.75 3.26
CA VAL A 116 9.50 -12.71 2.34
C VAL A 116 10.02 -11.32 2.74
N VAL A 117 10.10 -10.99 4.03
CA VAL A 117 10.73 -9.75 4.53
C VAL A 117 12.19 -9.65 4.05
N LYS A 118 12.99 -10.71 4.26
CA LYS A 118 14.39 -10.76 3.80
C LYS A 118 14.49 -10.57 2.28
N ARG A 119 13.59 -11.18 1.51
CA ARG A 119 13.50 -11.00 0.05
C ARG A 119 13.17 -9.56 -0.34
N THR A 120 12.15 -8.94 0.26
CA THR A 120 11.75 -7.56 -0.04
C THR A 120 12.86 -6.56 0.32
N PHE A 121 13.56 -6.74 1.45
CA PHE A 121 14.75 -5.95 1.78
C PHE A 121 15.86 -6.06 0.72
N GLN A 122 16.18 -7.28 0.27
CA GLN A 122 17.17 -7.51 -0.78
C GLN A 122 16.73 -6.89 -2.12
N MET A 123 15.43 -6.93 -2.44
CA MET A 123 14.88 -6.28 -3.64
C MET A 123 15.04 -4.76 -3.59
N TYR A 124 14.73 -4.12 -2.45
CA TYR A 124 14.89 -2.67 -2.27
C TYR A 124 16.36 -2.24 -2.32
N TRP A 125 17.26 -3.00 -1.68
CA TRP A 125 18.70 -2.76 -1.78
C TRP A 125 19.24 -2.91 -3.21
N ARG A 126 18.72 -3.89 -3.97
CA ARG A 126 19.10 -4.14 -5.37
C ARG A 126 18.37 -3.27 -6.40
N THR A 127 17.43 -2.42 -5.98
CA THR A 127 16.69 -1.50 -6.87
C THR A 127 17.13 -0.05 -6.58
N PRO A 128 18.33 0.36 -7.05
CA PRO A 128 18.90 1.67 -6.71
C PRO A 128 18.00 2.84 -7.13
N SER A 129 17.28 2.74 -8.25
CA SER A 129 16.37 3.79 -8.72
C SER A 129 15.28 4.16 -7.72
N TYR A 130 14.75 3.18 -6.97
CA TYR A 130 13.74 3.41 -5.94
C TYR A 130 14.35 4.07 -4.70
N THR A 131 15.42 3.46 -4.18
CA THR A 131 16.06 3.89 -2.93
C THR A 131 16.71 5.26 -3.08
N TRP A 132 17.47 5.52 -4.15
CA TRP A 132 18.09 6.83 -4.38
C TRP A 132 17.08 7.94 -4.67
N ALA A 133 15.95 7.67 -5.35
CA ALA A 133 14.92 8.68 -5.57
C ALA A 133 14.26 9.12 -4.25
N LYS A 134 13.93 8.17 -3.37
CA LYS A 134 13.41 8.46 -2.03
C LYS A 134 14.46 9.20 -1.17
N LEU A 135 15.71 8.77 -1.20
CA LEU A 135 16.80 9.35 -0.40
C LEU A 135 17.17 10.77 -0.89
N PHE A 136 17.16 11.01 -2.20
CA PHE A 136 17.31 12.35 -2.78
C PHE A 136 16.15 13.27 -2.37
N LEU A 137 14.89 12.82 -2.49
CA LEU A 137 13.72 13.61 -2.08
C LEU A 137 13.76 13.96 -0.59
N ALA A 138 14.07 12.97 0.27
CA ALA A 138 14.14 13.11 1.72
C ALA A 138 15.38 13.86 2.25
N SER A 139 16.35 14.18 1.39
CA SER A 139 17.51 15.01 1.73
C SER A 139 17.39 16.41 1.11
N SER A 140 17.23 16.50 -0.21
CA SER A 140 17.18 17.77 -0.94
C SER A 140 16.01 18.67 -0.52
N SER A 141 14.80 18.12 -0.34
CA SER A 141 13.61 18.94 -0.08
C SER A 141 13.59 19.51 1.35
N PRO A 142 13.85 18.72 2.41
CA PRO A 142 13.95 19.28 3.76
C PRO A 142 15.11 20.25 3.92
N LEU A 143 16.25 20.00 3.25
CA LEU A 143 17.41 20.89 3.26
C LEU A 143 17.09 22.23 2.59
N PHE A 144 16.45 22.21 1.42
CA PHE A 144 16.01 23.42 0.72
C PHE A 144 15.04 24.23 1.58
N ILE A 145 14.02 23.60 2.16
CA ILE A 145 13.05 24.29 3.05
C ILE A 145 13.77 24.86 4.29
N GLY A 146 14.69 24.10 4.90
CA GLY A 146 15.47 24.55 6.04
C GLY A 146 16.37 25.76 5.74
N PHE A 147 16.92 25.88 4.53
CA PHE A 147 17.70 27.05 4.11
C PHE A 147 16.84 28.23 3.62
N VAL A 148 15.63 28.00 3.10
CA VAL A 148 14.69 29.09 2.77
C VAL A 148 14.24 29.81 4.04
N PHE A 149 14.05 29.07 5.14
CA PHE A 149 13.73 29.62 6.47
C PHE A 149 14.95 29.56 7.40
N PHE A 150 16.14 29.86 6.87
CA PHE A 150 17.39 29.74 7.61
C PHE A 150 17.39 30.59 8.87
N ASN A 151 17.63 29.94 10.02
CA ASN A 151 17.78 30.55 11.32
C ASN A 151 16.72 31.61 11.68
N ALA A 152 15.44 31.28 11.50
CA ALA A 152 14.35 32.20 11.78
C ALA A 152 14.28 32.61 13.27
N ASP A 153 14.24 33.92 13.53
CA ASP A 153 14.23 34.50 14.87
C ASP A 153 12.92 34.30 15.65
N LEU A 154 12.91 34.68 16.94
CA LEU A 154 11.73 34.70 17.82
C LEU A 154 10.88 35.99 17.69
N SER A 155 10.89 36.63 16.51
CA SER A 155 9.99 37.73 16.15
C SER A 155 8.62 37.19 15.74
N LEU A 156 7.59 38.03 15.64
CA LEU A 156 6.25 37.61 15.21
C LEU A 156 6.26 37.05 13.78
N GLN A 157 7.00 37.68 12.87
CA GLN A 157 7.27 37.18 11.52
C GLN A 157 8.12 35.90 11.55
N GLY A 158 9.12 35.82 12.43
CA GLY A 158 9.95 34.64 12.61
C GLY A 158 9.16 33.40 13.05
N LEU A 159 8.20 33.55 13.97
CA LEU A 159 7.29 32.47 14.38
C LEU A 159 6.36 32.00 13.24
N GLN A 160 5.86 32.94 12.42
CA GLN A 160 5.10 32.60 11.21
C GLN A 160 5.97 31.85 10.18
N ASN A 161 7.20 32.30 9.97
CA ASN A 161 8.18 31.64 9.10
C ASN A 161 8.46 30.20 9.56
N GLN A 162 8.68 29.98 10.86
CA GLN A 162 8.89 28.64 11.43
C GLN A 162 7.64 27.74 11.28
N MET A 163 6.44 28.29 11.41
CA MET A 163 5.18 27.58 11.12
C MET A 163 5.06 27.20 9.63
N PHE A 164 5.36 28.12 8.72
CA PHE A 164 5.32 27.86 7.28
C PHE A 164 6.41 26.88 6.82
N ALA A 165 7.59 26.91 7.44
CA ALA A 165 8.65 25.93 7.21
C ALA A 165 8.17 24.50 7.50
N LEU A 166 7.48 24.30 8.63
CA LEU A 166 6.89 23.01 9.00
C LEU A 166 5.74 22.61 8.06
N PHE A 167 4.89 23.55 7.65
CA PHE A 167 3.82 23.30 6.68
C PHE A 167 4.38 22.88 5.32
N MET A 168 5.48 23.49 4.85
CA MET A 168 6.15 23.14 3.60
C MET A 168 6.76 21.74 3.63
N ILE A 169 7.24 21.25 4.79
CA ILE A 169 7.72 19.86 4.94
C ILE A 169 6.62 18.84 4.60
N LEU A 170 5.35 19.16 4.86
CA LEU A 170 4.24 18.27 4.53
C LEU A 170 4.08 18.03 3.02
N MET A 171 4.58 18.93 2.16
CA MET A 171 4.54 18.77 0.70
C MET A 171 5.35 17.55 0.21
N ILE A 172 6.27 17.02 1.02
CA ILE A 172 7.06 15.83 0.72
C ILE A 172 6.21 14.54 0.77
N PHE A 173 5.05 14.57 1.44
CA PHE A 173 4.16 13.44 1.63
C PHE A 173 3.72 12.78 0.31
N ASN A 174 3.09 13.56 -0.58
CA ASN A 174 2.54 13.08 -1.85
C ASN A 174 3.63 12.47 -2.78
N PRO A 175 4.73 13.17 -3.14
CA PRO A 175 5.76 12.60 -4.00
C PRO A 175 6.46 11.36 -3.40
N THR A 176 6.60 11.28 -2.08
CA THR A 176 7.15 10.09 -1.41
C THR A 176 6.27 8.85 -1.63
N ILE A 177 4.95 9.00 -1.58
CA ILE A 177 4.01 7.90 -1.86
C ILE A 177 3.99 7.58 -3.35
N GLN A 178 3.97 8.57 -4.24
CA GLN A 178 3.96 8.35 -5.69
C GLN A 178 5.16 7.51 -6.16
N GLN A 179 6.32 7.62 -5.51
CA GLN A 179 7.48 6.75 -5.76
C GLN A 179 7.30 5.29 -5.28
N GLN A 180 6.46 5.06 -4.26
CA GLN A 180 6.20 3.75 -3.65
C GLN A 180 5.12 2.93 -4.38
N LEU A 181 4.07 3.59 -4.92
CA LEU A 181 2.93 2.90 -5.54
C LEU A 181 3.33 1.91 -6.66
N PRO A 182 4.21 2.25 -7.64
CA PRO A 182 4.57 1.33 -8.72
C PRO A 182 5.37 0.12 -8.22
N MET A 183 6.19 0.31 -7.19
CA MET A 183 6.98 -0.76 -6.58
C MET A 183 6.10 -1.74 -5.80
N PHE A 184 5.03 -1.28 -5.16
CA PHE A 184 4.04 -2.14 -4.53
C PHE A 184 3.25 -2.96 -5.57
N VAL A 185 2.74 -2.31 -6.62
CA VAL A 185 1.98 -2.95 -7.72
C VAL A 185 2.78 -4.10 -8.32
N ARG A 186 4.02 -3.86 -8.75
CA ARG A 186 4.88 -4.89 -9.36
C ARG A 186 5.08 -6.12 -8.47
N GLN A 187 5.18 -5.94 -7.15
CA GLN A 187 5.36 -7.04 -6.21
C GLN A 187 4.05 -7.81 -5.96
N ARG A 188 2.93 -7.10 -5.88
CA ARG A 188 1.60 -7.70 -5.78
C ARG A 188 1.26 -8.51 -7.02
N ASP A 189 1.53 -8.00 -8.22
CA ASP A 189 1.17 -8.68 -9.46
C ASP A 189 1.96 -9.98 -9.63
N LEU A 190 3.25 -10.00 -9.24
CA LEU A 190 4.04 -11.23 -9.15
C LEU A 190 3.41 -12.23 -8.16
N TYR A 191 3.04 -11.76 -6.97
CA TYR A 191 2.41 -12.58 -5.94
C TYR A 191 1.08 -13.18 -6.41
N GLU A 192 0.18 -12.36 -6.95
CA GLU A 192 -1.19 -12.76 -7.31
C GLU A 192 -1.22 -13.69 -8.54
N VAL A 193 -0.34 -13.48 -9.52
CA VAL A 193 -0.32 -14.28 -10.77
C VAL A 193 0.49 -15.58 -10.64
N ARG A 194 1.55 -15.62 -9.82
CA ARG A 194 2.45 -16.79 -9.74
C ARG A 194 2.51 -17.42 -8.36
N GLU A 195 2.91 -16.65 -7.36
CA GLU A 195 3.29 -17.20 -6.04
C GLU A 195 2.07 -17.70 -5.24
N ARG A 196 0.90 -17.10 -5.48
CA ARG A 196 -0.35 -17.44 -4.85
C ARG A 196 -1.02 -18.68 -5.45
N PRO A 197 -1.18 -18.84 -6.78
CA PRO A 197 -1.66 -20.11 -7.36
C PRO A 197 -0.74 -21.29 -7.01
N SER A 198 0.58 -21.09 -7.04
CA SER A 198 1.59 -22.10 -6.68
C SER A 198 1.78 -22.30 -5.16
N LYS A 199 0.88 -21.76 -4.31
CA LYS A 199 0.89 -21.93 -2.84
C LYS A 199 2.24 -21.68 -2.16
N THR A 200 3.04 -20.76 -2.68
CA THR A 200 4.41 -20.53 -2.17
C THR A 200 4.40 -19.90 -0.78
N PHE A 201 3.49 -18.96 -0.52
CA PHE A 201 3.24 -18.39 0.81
C PHE A 201 1.89 -17.66 0.90
N SER A 202 1.46 -17.39 2.14
CA SER A 202 0.17 -16.80 2.48
C SER A 202 0.08 -15.30 2.20
N TRP A 203 -1.14 -14.82 1.93
CA TRP A 203 -1.39 -13.40 1.63
C TRP A 203 -1.16 -12.48 2.84
N THR A 204 -1.30 -13.03 4.06
CA THR A 204 -0.96 -12.34 5.30
C THR A 204 0.55 -12.14 5.41
N ALA A 205 1.34 -13.17 5.08
CA ALA A 205 2.80 -13.05 5.00
C ALA A 205 3.24 -12.04 3.92
N PHE A 206 2.56 -11.99 2.76
CA PHE A 206 2.77 -10.94 1.75
C PHE A 206 2.57 -9.54 2.33
N MET A 207 1.35 -9.22 2.78
CA MET A 207 1.01 -7.86 3.25
C MET A 207 1.84 -7.42 4.45
N ALA A 208 2.07 -8.32 5.41
CA ALA A 208 2.91 -8.02 6.57
C ALA A 208 4.36 -7.75 6.13
N ALA A 209 4.91 -8.51 5.19
CA ALA A 209 6.28 -8.31 4.73
C ALA A 209 6.47 -6.99 3.98
N GLN A 210 5.52 -6.58 3.14
CA GLN A 210 5.58 -5.29 2.45
C GLN A 210 5.59 -4.10 3.42
N ILE A 211 4.77 -4.17 4.48
CA ILE A 211 4.71 -3.12 5.51
C ILE A 211 5.98 -3.14 6.38
N ALA A 212 6.42 -4.31 6.84
CA ALA A 212 7.59 -4.45 7.69
C ALA A 212 8.91 -4.07 6.98
N ALA A 213 9.02 -4.32 5.68
CA ALA A 213 10.20 -3.95 4.89
C ALA A 213 10.34 -2.44 4.69
N GLU A 214 9.24 -1.70 4.58
CA GLU A 214 9.28 -0.24 4.41
C GLU A 214 9.66 0.51 5.70
N ILE A 215 9.27 0.02 6.88
CA ILE A 215 9.42 0.76 8.16
C ILE A 215 10.88 1.20 8.43
N PRO A 216 11.91 0.33 8.34
CA PRO A 216 13.29 0.76 8.56
C PRO A 216 13.81 1.75 7.51
N TRP A 217 13.37 1.63 6.25
CA TRP A 217 13.71 2.61 5.20
C TRP A 217 13.07 3.97 5.50
N SER A 218 11.78 4.01 5.84
CA SER A 218 11.10 5.24 6.29
C SER A 218 11.78 5.87 7.52
N PHE A 219 12.26 5.07 8.45
CA PHE A 219 12.98 5.56 9.64
C PHE A 219 14.33 6.22 9.29
N VAL A 220 15.09 5.62 8.37
CA VAL A 220 16.34 6.22 7.86
C VAL A 220 16.05 7.53 7.10
N LEU A 221 15.03 7.54 6.23
CA LEU A 221 14.64 8.74 5.48
C LEU A 221 14.19 9.88 6.42
N GLY A 222 13.35 9.58 7.42
CA GLY A 222 12.92 10.56 8.42
C GLY A 222 14.06 11.08 9.30
N THR A 223 15.06 10.24 9.59
CA THR A 223 16.28 10.67 10.30
C THR A 223 17.11 11.64 9.45
N ILE A 224 17.31 11.34 8.16
CA ILE A 224 18.02 12.24 7.22
C ILE A 224 17.25 13.57 7.07
N SER A 225 15.93 13.51 6.89
CA SER A 225 15.08 14.70 6.80
C SER A 225 15.09 15.55 8.07
N TYR A 226 15.16 14.93 9.26
CA TYR A 226 15.31 15.64 10.52
C TYR A 226 16.61 16.46 10.55
N PHE A 227 17.76 15.84 10.27
CA PHE A 227 19.04 16.56 10.28
C PHE A 227 19.10 17.67 9.22
N ALA A 228 18.53 17.42 8.04
CA ALA A 228 18.46 18.38 6.95
C ALA A 228 17.55 19.59 7.21
N PHE A 229 16.52 19.45 8.05
CA PHE A 229 15.53 20.51 8.32
C PHE A 229 15.69 21.19 9.68
N TYR A 230 15.84 20.41 10.76
CA TYR A 230 15.72 20.91 12.14
C TYR A 230 16.84 21.90 12.51
N TYR A 231 18.06 21.65 12.04
CA TYR A 231 19.20 22.53 12.31
C TYR A 231 19.21 23.79 11.44
N PRO A 232 19.07 23.73 10.10
CA PRO A 232 19.07 24.95 9.28
C PRO A 232 17.89 25.89 9.60
N ALA A 233 16.72 25.36 9.96
CA ALA A 233 15.55 26.17 10.34
C ALA A 233 15.65 26.82 11.74
N GLY A 234 16.74 26.61 12.50
CA GLY A 234 16.99 27.29 13.78
C GLY A 234 16.19 26.78 14.99
N PHE A 235 15.39 25.71 14.87
CA PHE A 235 14.50 25.22 15.94
C PHE A 235 15.19 24.80 17.25
N TYR A 236 16.52 24.66 17.25
CA TYR A 236 17.28 24.38 18.46
C TYR A 236 17.44 25.61 19.36
N HIS A 237 17.53 26.83 18.80
CA HIS A 237 17.66 28.08 19.56
C HIS A 237 16.44 28.32 20.46
N ASN A 238 15.23 28.05 19.96
CA ASN A 238 13.98 28.13 20.76
C ASN A 238 14.00 27.24 22.03
N ALA A 239 14.86 26.21 22.06
CA ALA A 239 15.00 25.29 23.17
C ALA A 239 16.10 25.66 24.17
N GLU A 240 17.00 26.59 23.83
CA GLU A 240 18.08 27.07 24.69
C GLU A 240 17.55 27.77 25.95
N PRO A 241 16.59 28.73 25.90
CA PRO A 241 16.10 29.42 27.09
C PRO A 241 15.44 28.50 28.14
N THR A 242 15.00 27.32 27.70
CA THR A 242 14.36 26.32 28.58
C THR A 242 15.28 25.18 28.99
N ASN A 243 16.56 25.19 28.56
CA ASN A 243 17.54 24.12 28.75
C ASN A 243 17.05 22.73 28.30
N GLN A 244 16.11 22.68 27.34
CA GLN A 244 15.43 21.45 26.88
C GLN A 244 15.87 20.99 25.48
N VAL A 245 16.98 21.52 24.94
CA VAL A 245 17.50 21.25 23.59
C VAL A 245 17.50 19.76 23.26
N ASN A 246 18.10 18.93 24.12
CA ASN A 246 18.18 17.48 23.91
C ASN A 246 16.80 16.79 23.87
N GLN A 247 15.90 17.16 24.79
CA GLN A 247 14.57 16.55 24.88
C GLN A 247 13.67 16.96 23.70
N ARG A 248 13.70 18.24 23.31
CA ARG A 248 12.90 18.78 22.20
C ARG A 248 13.42 18.30 20.86
N GLY A 249 14.74 18.21 20.67
CA GLY A 249 15.37 17.63 19.48
C GLY A 249 15.03 16.15 19.32
N ALA A 250 15.18 15.34 20.38
CA ALA A 250 14.81 13.91 20.33
C ALA A 250 13.32 13.68 20.03
N TYR A 251 12.43 14.52 20.59
CA TYR A 251 11.00 14.50 20.27
C TYR A 251 10.75 14.85 18.79
N ALA A 252 11.37 15.93 18.28
CA ALA A 252 11.22 16.36 16.89
C ALA A 252 11.75 15.32 15.89
N TRP A 253 12.89 14.68 16.19
CA TRP A 253 13.44 13.57 15.40
C TRP A 253 12.50 12.37 15.34
N LEU A 254 11.97 11.93 16.49
CA LEU A 254 10.98 10.85 16.54
C LEU A 254 9.74 11.20 15.70
N TYR A 255 9.26 12.44 15.79
CA TYR A 255 8.11 12.91 15.04
C TYR A 255 8.34 12.93 13.51
N MET A 256 9.52 13.34 13.05
CA MET A 256 9.91 13.25 11.64
C MET A 256 10.01 11.80 11.15
N CYS A 257 10.55 10.89 11.98
CA CYS A 257 10.55 9.45 11.66
C CYS A 257 9.13 8.88 11.56
N LEU A 258 8.24 9.27 12.49
CA LEU A 258 6.83 8.89 12.46
C LEU A 258 6.12 9.45 11.21
N LEU A 259 6.44 10.65 10.74
CA LEU A 259 5.86 11.20 9.50
C LEU A 259 6.17 10.31 8.28
N PHE A 260 7.42 9.88 8.11
CA PHE A 260 7.80 8.99 7.01
C PHE A 260 7.22 7.58 7.13
N ILE A 261 7.01 7.07 8.35
CA ILE A 261 6.31 5.80 8.58
C ILE A 261 4.81 5.95 8.29
N PHE A 262 4.18 7.05 8.72
CA PHE A 262 2.79 7.38 8.38
C PHE A 262 2.60 7.50 6.86
N THR A 263 3.51 8.18 6.16
CA THR A 263 3.51 8.34 4.70
C THR A 263 3.55 6.98 3.99
N SER A 264 4.48 6.10 4.36
CA SER A 264 4.59 4.77 3.73
C SER A 264 3.39 3.85 4.05
N THR A 265 2.91 3.86 5.30
CA THR A 265 1.74 3.06 5.68
C THR A 265 0.45 3.56 5.03
N PHE A 266 0.27 4.88 4.87
CA PHE A 266 -0.85 5.47 4.14
C PHE A 266 -0.82 5.08 2.66
N GLY A 267 0.35 5.14 2.03
CA GLY A 267 0.56 4.67 0.65
C GLY A 267 0.16 3.20 0.47
N ASN A 268 0.60 2.33 1.38
CA ASN A 268 0.22 0.91 1.41
C ASN A 268 -1.29 0.70 1.60
N MET A 269 -1.95 1.53 2.41
CA MET A 269 -3.42 1.48 2.60
C MET A 269 -4.18 1.87 1.32
N CYS A 270 -3.75 2.93 0.62
CA CYS A 270 -4.41 3.39 -0.60
C CYS A 270 -4.23 2.43 -1.79
N ILE A 271 -3.05 1.78 -1.93
CA ILE A 271 -2.79 0.86 -3.06
C ILE A 271 -3.34 -0.55 -2.85
N ALA A 272 -3.53 -0.99 -1.60
CA ALA A 272 -3.98 -2.35 -1.27
C ALA A 272 -5.23 -2.82 -2.06
N PRO A 273 -6.31 -2.03 -2.22
CA PRO A 273 -7.48 -2.45 -3.00
C PRO A 273 -7.45 -2.08 -4.49
N LEU A 274 -6.52 -1.23 -4.95
CA LEU A 274 -6.55 -0.62 -6.29
C LEU A 274 -5.55 -1.28 -7.25
N GLU A 275 -5.99 -1.58 -8.47
CA GLU A 275 -5.14 -2.28 -9.45
C GLU A 275 -3.98 -1.40 -9.96
N LEU A 276 -4.32 -0.19 -10.40
CA LEU A 276 -3.40 0.74 -11.04
C LEU A 276 -2.77 1.70 -10.03
N ALA A 277 -1.47 1.95 -10.17
CA ALA A 277 -0.76 2.93 -9.36
C ALA A 277 -1.36 4.34 -9.50
N ASP A 278 -1.75 4.75 -10.71
CA ASP A 278 -2.31 6.08 -10.98
C ASP A 278 -3.63 6.33 -10.24
N SER A 279 -4.51 5.31 -10.16
CA SER A 279 -5.77 5.39 -9.41
C SER A 279 -5.51 5.59 -7.92
N ALA A 280 -4.52 4.90 -7.36
CA ALA A 280 -4.11 5.09 -5.96
C ALA A 280 -3.43 6.45 -5.75
N GLY A 281 -2.62 6.92 -6.70
CA GLY A 281 -1.99 8.25 -6.68
C GLY A 281 -3.03 9.36 -6.64
N ASN A 282 -4.13 9.24 -7.39
CA ASN A 282 -5.25 10.18 -7.34
C ASN A 282 -5.96 10.19 -5.97
N VAL A 283 -6.21 9.01 -5.38
CA VAL A 283 -6.79 8.92 -4.03
C VAL A 283 -5.86 9.54 -2.99
N VAL A 284 -4.57 9.22 -3.04
CA VAL A 284 -3.54 9.80 -2.16
C VAL A 284 -3.48 11.32 -2.30
N SER A 285 -3.49 11.83 -3.53
CA SER A 285 -3.41 13.27 -3.81
C SER A 285 -4.65 14.03 -3.31
N LEU A 286 -5.85 13.47 -3.50
CA LEU A 286 -7.09 14.02 -2.96
C LEU A 286 -7.09 14.03 -1.43
N SER A 287 -6.76 12.89 -0.81
CA SER A 287 -6.68 12.78 0.66
C SER A 287 -5.63 13.71 1.25
N PHE A 288 -4.46 13.83 0.62
CA PHE A 288 -3.42 14.75 1.04
C PHE A 288 -3.88 16.21 0.94
N THR A 289 -4.46 16.61 -0.18
CA THR A 289 -4.98 17.98 -0.38
C THR A 289 -6.00 18.34 0.69
N LEU A 290 -6.96 17.45 0.98
CA LEU A 290 -7.93 17.65 2.06
C LEU A 290 -7.25 17.77 3.43
N CYS A 291 -6.35 16.84 3.78
CA CYS A 291 -5.65 16.87 5.07
C CYS A 291 -4.79 18.14 5.24
N LEU A 292 -4.21 18.64 4.14
CA LEU A 292 -3.35 19.82 4.08
C LEU A 292 -4.16 21.12 4.19
N THR A 293 -5.28 21.26 3.46
CA THR A 293 -6.15 22.43 3.55
C THR A 293 -6.70 22.62 4.97
N PHE A 294 -7.08 21.52 5.63
CA PHE A 294 -7.70 21.55 6.96
C PHE A 294 -6.72 21.26 8.11
N CYS A 295 -5.40 21.43 7.93
CA CYS A 295 -4.40 21.18 8.98
C CYS A 295 -4.31 22.27 10.08
N GLY A 296 -4.98 23.41 9.88
CA GLY A 296 -4.99 24.55 10.83
C GLY A 296 -4.03 25.70 10.51
N VAL A 297 -3.08 25.54 9.58
CA VAL A 297 -2.12 26.61 9.21
C VAL A 297 -2.70 27.59 8.18
N LEU A 298 -3.44 27.09 7.18
CA LEU A 298 -4.02 27.93 6.14
C LEU A 298 -5.29 28.66 6.61
N VAL A 299 -6.11 27.97 7.41
CA VAL A 299 -7.35 28.49 8.01
C VAL A 299 -7.49 27.89 9.40
N GLY A 300 -7.66 28.73 10.41
CA GLY A 300 -7.87 28.31 11.80
C GLY A 300 -9.26 27.68 12.01
N PRO A 301 -9.43 26.82 13.03
CA PRO A 301 -10.69 26.08 13.23
C PRO A 301 -11.91 26.97 13.46
N ASP A 302 -11.73 28.16 14.03
CA ASP A 302 -12.79 29.12 14.32
C ASP A 302 -13.29 29.88 13.07
N GLN A 303 -12.51 29.87 11.99
CA GLN A 303 -12.87 30.44 10.69
C GLN A 303 -13.49 29.40 9.73
N LEU A 304 -13.50 28.11 10.10
CA LEU A 304 -14.08 27.06 9.28
C LEU A 304 -15.62 27.06 9.39
N PRO A 305 -16.36 26.98 8.27
CA PRO A 305 -17.80 26.74 8.31
C PRO A 305 -18.10 25.44 9.07
N GLY A 306 -19.14 25.45 9.91
CA GLY A 306 -19.39 24.39 10.92
C GLY A 306 -19.37 22.95 10.39
N PHE A 307 -19.74 22.71 9.13
CA PHE A 307 -19.61 21.42 8.47
C PHE A 307 -18.14 20.95 8.36
N TRP A 308 -17.22 21.81 7.91
CA TRP A 308 -15.84 21.43 7.62
C TRP A 308 -14.96 21.19 8.87
N ILE A 309 -15.46 21.52 10.06
CA ILE A 309 -14.77 21.28 11.34
C ILE A 309 -14.45 19.78 11.54
N PHE A 310 -15.23 18.84 10.99
CA PHE A 310 -14.87 17.42 11.08
C PHE A 310 -13.54 17.11 10.39
N MET A 311 -13.24 17.78 9.27
CA MET A 311 -12.02 17.49 8.49
C MET A 311 -10.77 17.92 9.24
N TYR A 312 -10.83 19.06 9.96
CA TYR A 312 -9.77 19.48 10.87
C TYR A 312 -9.51 18.46 12.00
N ARG A 313 -10.56 17.81 12.52
CA ARG A 313 -10.47 16.79 13.58
C ARG A 313 -10.04 15.41 13.08
N VAL A 314 -10.30 15.08 11.81
CA VAL A 314 -9.93 13.80 11.18
C VAL A 314 -8.58 13.88 10.46
N SER A 315 -8.07 15.07 10.15
CA SER A 315 -6.76 15.22 9.50
C SER A 315 -5.62 14.80 10.44
N PRO A 316 -4.82 13.78 10.07
CA PRO A 316 -3.62 13.42 10.83
C PRO A 316 -2.55 14.54 10.79
N LEU A 317 -2.59 15.40 9.76
CA LEU A 317 -1.67 16.52 9.62
C LEU A 317 -1.93 17.63 10.65
N THR A 318 -3.18 17.80 11.12
CA THR A 318 -3.49 18.70 12.25
C THR A 318 -2.73 18.29 13.52
N TYR A 319 -2.77 17.00 13.86
CA TYR A 319 -2.04 16.44 15.01
C TYR A 319 -0.52 16.45 14.78
N PHE A 320 -0.08 16.36 13.53
CA PHE A 320 1.32 16.56 13.20
C PHE A 320 1.77 17.99 13.52
N ILE A 321 1.05 19.00 13.02
CA ILE A 321 1.44 20.41 13.22
C ILE A 321 1.34 20.79 14.70
N ASP A 322 0.20 20.56 15.39
CA ASP A 322 0.06 20.87 16.82
C ASP A 322 1.12 20.13 17.66
N GLY A 323 1.40 18.85 17.36
CA GLY A 323 2.40 18.07 18.08
C GLY A 323 3.85 18.51 17.86
N PHE A 324 4.26 18.84 16.63
CA PHE A 324 5.63 19.28 16.33
C PHE A 324 5.86 20.74 16.71
N LEU A 325 4.98 21.63 16.23
CA LEU A 325 5.13 23.08 16.36
C LEU A 325 5.04 23.52 17.82
N SER A 326 4.15 22.93 18.62
CA SER A 326 4.10 23.24 20.05
C SER A 326 5.40 22.84 20.77
N ASN A 327 5.99 21.68 20.45
CA ASN A 327 7.27 21.27 21.02
C ASN A 327 8.45 22.16 20.55
N ALA A 328 8.41 22.62 19.30
CA ALA A 328 9.45 23.45 18.69
C ALA A 328 9.43 24.91 19.18
N LEU A 329 8.24 25.50 19.36
CA LEU A 329 8.07 26.91 19.75
C LEU A 329 7.89 27.13 21.25
N GLY A 330 7.25 26.19 21.97
CA GLY A 330 6.60 26.49 23.26
C GLY A 330 7.52 26.99 24.38
N ASN A 331 6.97 27.81 25.28
CA ASN A 331 7.66 28.36 26.45
C ASN A 331 8.95 29.16 26.15
N ALA A 332 9.00 29.89 25.04
CA ALA A 332 10.03 30.88 24.75
C ALA A 332 9.45 32.30 24.85
N LYS A 333 10.30 33.30 25.10
CA LYS A 333 9.91 34.72 25.09
C LYS A 333 9.94 35.24 23.65
N VAL A 334 8.95 36.03 23.27
CA VAL A 334 8.89 36.70 21.96
C VAL A 334 9.70 37.99 22.02
N THR A 335 10.53 38.24 21.02
CA THR A 335 11.28 39.49 20.84
C THR A 335 10.84 40.14 19.54
N CYS A 336 9.95 41.13 19.63
CA CYS A 336 9.48 41.88 18.46
C CYS A 336 10.66 42.61 17.78
N SER A 337 10.66 42.63 16.44
CA SER A 337 11.52 43.56 15.69
C SER A 337 10.97 44.98 15.74
N GLN A 338 11.77 45.99 15.36
CA GLN A 338 11.30 47.40 15.38
C GLN A 338 10.08 47.63 14.48
N ASP A 339 9.96 46.92 13.35
CA ASP A 339 8.80 46.99 12.45
C ASP A 339 7.54 46.29 13.01
N GLU A 340 7.70 45.39 13.99
CA GLU A 340 6.61 44.67 14.65
C GLU A 340 6.03 45.42 15.86
N LEU A 341 6.81 46.35 16.44
CA LEU A 341 6.36 47.19 17.55
C LEU A 341 5.19 48.08 17.11
N ARG A 342 4.23 48.29 18.00
CA ARG A 342 3.18 49.29 17.84
C ARG A 342 3.57 50.50 18.66
N VAL A 343 3.83 51.60 17.98
CA VAL A 343 4.09 52.90 18.60
C VAL A 343 2.75 53.59 18.87
N LEU A 344 2.47 53.87 20.13
CA LEU A 344 1.29 54.60 20.58
C LEU A 344 1.75 55.81 21.40
N ASN A 345 1.09 56.95 21.25
CA ASN A 345 1.39 58.14 22.04
C ASN A 345 0.29 58.34 23.09
N PRO A 346 0.63 58.57 24.38
CA PRO A 346 -0.36 58.80 25.42
C PRO A 346 -1.09 60.12 25.16
N PRO A 347 -2.41 60.21 25.43
CA PRO A 347 -3.20 61.40 25.15
C PRO A 347 -2.87 62.57 26.09
N GLU A 348 -2.26 62.30 27.26
CA GLU A 348 -1.81 63.29 28.22
C GLU A 348 -0.28 63.27 28.34
N SER A 349 0.35 64.44 28.28
CA SER A 349 1.82 64.60 28.25
C SER A 349 2.56 64.20 29.53
N ASN A 350 1.82 63.87 30.60
CA ASN A 350 2.36 63.56 31.93
C ASN A 350 2.15 62.09 32.33
N MET A 351 1.50 61.26 31.50
CA MET A 351 1.34 59.83 31.76
C MET A 351 2.54 59.05 31.20
N THR A 352 3.05 58.09 31.96
CA THR A 352 4.05 57.14 31.48
C THR A 352 3.41 56.09 30.55
N CYS A 353 4.22 55.51 29.66
CA CYS A 353 3.78 54.39 28.82
C CYS A 353 3.22 53.21 29.64
N SER A 354 3.78 52.94 30.83
CA SER A 354 3.25 51.93 31.76
C SER A 354 1.87 52.25 32.33
N GLU A 355 1.56 53.53 32.60
CA GLU A 355 0.25 53.93 33.12
C GLU A 355 -0.81 53.94 32.02
N TYR A 356 -0.45 54.38 30.80
CA TYR A 356 -1.38 54.42 29.67
C TYR A 356 -1.72 53.03 29.10
N LEU A 357 -0.72 52.14 28.96
CA LEU A 357 -0.90 50.82 28.38
C LEU A 357 -1.02 49.69 29.42
N GLY A 358 -0.91 49.99 30.72
CA GLY A 358 -1.00 49.01 31.80
C GLY A 358 -2.34 48.26 31.83
N GLU A 359 -3.46 48.99 31.90
CA GLU A 359 -4.81 48.38 31.86
C GLU A 359 -5.07 47.62 30.56
N TYR A 360 -4.50 48.09 29.43
CA TYR A 360 -4.60 47.39 28.16
C TYR A 360 -3.84 46.06 28.17
N LEU A 361 -2.62 46.03 28.71
CA LEU A 361 -1.81 44.80 28.80
C LEU A 361 -2.40 43.80 29.80
N GLU A 362 -2.97 44.27 30.91
CA GLU A 362 -3.69 43.41 31.87
C GLU A 362 -4.98 42.82 31.26
N SER A 363 -5.75 43.62 30.52
CA SER A 363 -6.99 43.15 29.87
C SER A 363 -6.75 42.30 28.62
N ALA A 364 -5.67 42.54 27.88
CA ALA A 364 -5.23 41.69 26.76
C ALA A 364 -4.58 40.37 27.24
N GLY A 365 -4.01 40.34 28.44
CA GLY A 365 -3.36 39.17 29.04
C GLY A 365 -2.03 38.76 28.39
N THR A 366 -1.54 39.51 27.40
CA THR A 366 -0.24 39.29 26.75
C THR A 366 0.31 40.61 26.17
N GLY A 367 1.59 40.58 25.79
CA GLY A 367 2.36 41.73 25.33
C GLY A 367 3.29 42.30 26.40
N TYR A 368 4.17 43.22 25.98
CA TYR A 368 5.06 43.97 26.87
C TYR A 368 5.52 45.29 26.22
N LEU A 369 5.97 46.23 27.04
CA LEU A 369 6.61 47.48 26.61
C LEU A 369 8.13 47.29 26.52
N THR A 370 8.77 47.91 25.52
CA THR A 370 10.24 47.97 25.45
C THR A 370 10.80 48.95 26.48
N ASP A 371 10.17 50.11 26.63
CA ASP A 371 10.39 51.08 27.70
C ASP A 371 9.04 51.53 28.31
N GLY A 372 8.85 51.27 29.61
CA GLY A 372 7.67 51.73 30.34
C GLY A 372 7.77 53.17 30.87
N SER A 373 8.99 53.72 30.93
CA SER A 373 9.30 55.01 31.58
C SER A 373 9.20 56.22 30.65
N SER A 374 9.14 56.00 29.33
CA SER A 374 8.92 57.08 28.37
C SER A 374 7.52 57.70 28.52
N THR A 375 7.41 58.98 28.11
CA THR A 375 6.16 59.74 28.00
C THR A 375 5.79 60.03 26.53
N SER A 376 6.56 59.50 25.59
CA SER A 376 6.35 59.64 24.14
C SER A 376 6.83 58.38 23.41
N ASP A 377 6.18 58.06 22.30
CA ASP A 377 6.47 56.90 21.44
C ASP A 377 6.52 55.57 22.24
N CYS A 378 5.39 55.23 22.87
CA CYS A 378 5.24 53.97 23.61
C CYS A 378 5.25 52.78 22.65
N GLU A 379 6.41 52.17 22.51
CA GLU A 379 6.64 50.92 21.80
C GLU A 379 6.10 49.71 22.60
N MET A 380 5.04 49.08 22.09
CA MET A 380 4.52 47.83 22.63
C MET A 380 4.70 46.65 21.65
N CYS A 381 5.11 45.51 22.17
CA CYS A 381 5.08 44.21 21.49
C CYS A 381 3.75 43.50 21.85
N PRO A 382 2.91 43.09 20.88
CA PRO A 382 1.57 42.56 21.15
C PRO A 382 1.54 41.12 21.68
N MET A 383 2.68 40.41 21.73
CA MET A 383 2.78 39.06 22.28
C MET A 383 4.01 38.97 23.19
N SER A 384 3.85 38.38 24.38
CA SER A 384 4.95 38.20 25.32
C SER A 384 5.59 36.81 25.25
N THR A 385 4.80 35.77 24.98
CA THR A 385 5.28 34.38 24.92
C THR A 385 4.90 33.67 23.63
N THR A 386 5.71 32.69 23.22
CA THR A 386 5.40 31.85 22.05
C THR A 386 4.17 30.97 22.26
N ASN A 387 3.73 30.78 23.52
CA ASN A 387 2.49 30.09 23.83
C ASN A 387 1.25 30.89 23.37
N ASP A 388 1.34 32.22 23.35
CA ASP A 388 0.25 33.10 22.90
C ASP A 388 0.08 32.99 21.38
N PHE A 389 1.20 32.97 20.64
CA PHE A 389 1.22 32.64 19.21
C PHE A 389 0.65 31.24 18.94
N LEU A 390 1.09 30.21 19.68
CA LEU A 390 0.55 28.86 19.56
C LEU A 390 -0.97 28.80 19.82
N SER A 391 -1.47 29.58 20.77
CA SER A 391 -2.91 29.64 21.07
C SER A 391 -3.74 30.17 19.90
N THR A 392 -3.20 31.16 19.16
CA THR A 392 -3.83 31.77 17.98
C THR A 392 -4.09 30.76 16.86
N ILE A 393 -3.25 29.73 16.74
CA ILE A 393 -3.38 28.62 15.78
C ILE A 393 -3.96 27.34 16.39
N ASN A 394 -4.64 27.45 17.54
CA ASN A 394 -5.20 26.35 18.32
C ASN A 394 -4.19 25.20 18.60
N CYS A 395 -2.93 25.54 18.86
CA CYS A 395 -1.88 24.62 19.27
C CYS A 395 -1.55 24.80 20.77
N SER A 396 -1.03 23.77 21.45
CA SER A 396 -0.61 23.92 22.86
C SER A 396 0.43 22.92 23.31
N TYR A 397 1.44 23.41 24.05
CA TYR A 397 2.55 22.61 24.58
C TYR A 397 2.10 21.42 25.46
N SER A 398 0.99 21.56 26.19
CA SER A 398 0.43 20.49 27.02
C SER A 398 -0.09 19.30 26.21
N ARG A 399 -0.48 19.52 24.94
CA ARG A 399 -1.11 18.52 24.07
C ARG A 399 -0.11 17.65 23.31
N LYS A 400 1.19 17.96 23.34
CA LYS A 400 2.22 17.31 22.50
C LYS A 400 2.20 15.78 22.59
N TRP A 401 2.25 15.21 23.80
CA TRP A 401 2.24 13.75 24.00
C TRP A 401 0.92 13.08 23.58
N ARG A 402 -0.22 13.76 23.79
CA ARG A 402 -1.53 13.28 23.32
C ARG A 402 -1.54 13.21 21.79
N ASN A 403 -1.05 14.24 21.13
CA ASN A 403 -1.01 14.30 19.66
C ASN A 403 -0.05 13.25 19.09
N LEU A 404 1.10 12.99 19.75
CA LEU A 404 2.00 11.89 19.41
C LEU A 404 1.30 10.53 19.48
N GLY A 405 0.53 10.28 20.56
CA GLY A 405 -0.26 9.06 20.69
C GLY A 405 -1.33 8.91 19.59
N ILE A 406 -2.04 9.99 19.27
CA ILE A 406 -3.02 10.03 18.17
C ILE A 406 -2.35 9.76 16.82
N PHE A 407 -1.20 10.37 16.54
CA PHE A 407 -0.46 10.17 15.29
C PHE A 407 0.04 8.73 15.14
N CYS A 408 0.53 8.12 16.22
CA CYS A 408 0.85 6.70 16.26
C CYS A 408 -0.39 5.81 16.01
N ALA A 409 -1.57 6.19 16.52
CA ALA A 409 -2.81 5.46 16.25
C ALA A 409 -3.19 5.52 14.75
N TYR A 410 -2.98 6.65 14.06
CA TYR A 410 -3.16 6.73 12.59
C TYR A 410 -2.24 5.77 11.82
N ILE A 411 -0.99 5.58 12.26
CA ILE A 411 -0.07 4.60 11.66
C ILE A 411 -0.64 3.18 11.81
N VAL A 412 -1.14 2.82 13.00
CA VAL A 412 -1.77 1.50 13.25
C VAL A 412 -3.05 1.34 12.41
N ILE A 413 -3.89 2.38 12.32
CA ILE A 413 -5.10 2.38 11.49
C ILE A 413 -4.74 2.19 10.01
N ASN A 414 -3.69 2.83 9.49
CA ASN A 414 -3.21 2.62 8.12
C ASN A 414 -2.78 1.17 7.87
N VAL A 415 -2.04 0.57 8.82
CA VAL A 415 -1.59 -0.84 8.73
C VAL A 415 -2.77 -1.81 8.72
N VAL A 416 -3.73 -1.63 9.65
CA VAL A 416 -4.95 -2.44 9.71
C VAL A 416 -5.82 -2.22 8.45
N GLY A 417 -5.95 -0.98 8.00
CA GLY A 417 -6.66 -0.60 6.78
C GLY A 417 -6.07 -1.24 5.54
N ALA A 418 -4.74 -1.23 5.37
CA ALA A 418 -4.06 -1.89 4.26
C ALA A 418 -4.36 -3.40 4.22
N VAL A 419 -4.27 -4.09 5.36
CA VAL A 419 -4.59 -5.53 5.45
C VAL A 419 -6.07 -5.79 5.18
N LEU A 420 -6.97 -4.97 5.72
CA LEU A 420 -8.42 -5.10 5.56
C LEU A 420 -8.87 -4.84 4.12
N PHE A 421 -8.39 -3.76 3.49
CA PHE A 421 -8.74 -3.42 2.11
C PHE A 421 -8.16 -4.43 1.12
N TYR A 422 -6.93 -4.93 1.34
CA TYR A 422 -6.39 -6.03 0.57
C TYR A 422 -7.26 -7.29 0.69
N TRP A 423 -7.63 -7.68 1.92
CA TRP A 423 -8.54 -8.81 2.14
C TRP A 423 -9.91 -8.62 1.48
N LEU A 424 -10.49 -7.42 1.58
CA LEU A 424 -11.83 -7.13 1.09
C LEU A 424 -11.94 -7.23 -0.43
N ALA A 425 -10.93 -6.71 -1.15
CA ALA A 425 -10.90 -6.57 -2.61
C ALA A 425 -10.14 -7.68 -3.34
N ARG A 426 -9.04 -8.21 -2.78
CA ARG A 426 -8.10 -9.12 -3.48
C ARG A 426 -8.15 -10.58 -3.02
N VAL A 427 -8.83 -10.91 -1.93
CA VAL A 427 -8.91 -12.30 -1.45
C VAL A 427 -10.23 -12.96 -1.92
N PRO A 428 -10.21 -13.86 -2.94
CA PRO A 428 -11.32 -14.74 -3.27
C PRO A 428 -11.97 -15.37 -2.05
N LYS A 429 -13.20 -14.94 -1.78
CA LYS A 429 -14.06 -15.45 -0.71
C LYS A 429 -14.61 -16.81 -1.13
N LYS A 430 -14.85 -17.72 -0.19
CA LYS A 430 -15.28 -19.11 -0.48
C LYS A 430 -16.51 -19.23 -1.41
N LYS A 431 -17.38 -18.21 -1.46
CA LYS A 431 -18.54 -18.13 -2.38
C LYS A 431 -18.18 -17.96 -3.87
N ASN A 432 -16.96 -17.51 -4.20
CA ASN A 432 -16.50 -17.30 -5.57
C ASN A 432 -15.58 -18.43 -6.09
N ARG A 433 -15.35 -19.49 -5.30
CA ARG A 433 -14.85 -20.73 -5.88
C ARG A 433 -15.97 -21.34 -6.73
N VAL A 434 -15.65 -21.79 -7.94
CA VAL A 434 -16.50 -22.74 -8.66
C VAL A 434 -16.80 -23.87 -7.69
N LYS A 435 -18.08 -24.23 -7.52
CA LYS A 435 -18.42 -25.42 -6.75
C LYS A 435 -17.84 -26.62 -7.49
N GLU A 436 -16.73 -27.14 -7.00
CA GLU A 436 -16.34 -28.51 -7.27
C GLU A 436 -17.52 -29.38 -6.83
N LYS A 437 -18.27 -29.92 -7.80
CA LYS A 437 -19.10 -31.09 -7.53
C LYS A 437 -18.12 -32.17 -7.12
N SER A 438 -18.16 -32.58 -5.85
CA SER A 438 -17.42 -33.76 -5.41
C SER A 438 -17.77 -34.93 -6.34
N PRO A 439 -16.79 -35.63 -6.94
CA PRO A 439 -17.07 -36.79 -7.77
C PRO A 439 -17.82 -37.90 -7.02
N PHE A 440 -17.66 -37.97 -5.70
CA PHE A 440 -18.18 -39.04 -4.83
C PHE A 440 -19.62 -38.81 -4.32
N ALA A 441 -20.45 -38.11 -5.08
CA ALA A 441 -21.86 -37.84 -4.72
C ALA A 441 -22.85 -38.25 -5.83
N SER A 442 -22.67 -39.44 -6.40
CA SER A 442 -23.63 -40.03 -7.34
C SER A 442 -23.75 -41.56 -7.18
N SER A 443 -24.46 -42.01 -6.14
CA SER A 443 -24.89 -43.40 -6.01
C SER A 443 -26.22 -43.55 -5.25
N SER A 444 -27.30 -42.94 -5.75
CA SER A 444 -28.68 -43.26 -5.32
C SER A 444 -29.83 -42.78 -6.24
N SER A 445 -29.57 -42.13 -7.38
CA SER A 445 -30.62 -41.57 -8.26
C SER A 445 -30.36 -41.76 -9.75
N ALA A 446 -30.14 -43.00 -10.18
CA ALA A 446 -29.86 -43.36 -11.59
C ALA A 446 -31.09 -43.91 -12.35
N ASP A 447 -32.31 -43.76 -11.83
CA ASP A 447 -33.55 -44.33 -12.39
C ASP A 447 -34.53 -43.30 -12.99
N SER A 448 -34.15 -42.01 -13.10
CA SER A 448 -35.06 -40.95 -13.59
C SER A 448 -34.60 -40.16 -14.82
N GLU A 449 -33.32 -40.22 -15.22
CA GLU A 449 -32.79 -39.35 -16.28
C GLU A 449 -33.02 -39.87 -17.72
N ASN A 450 -33.51 -41.10 -17.87
CA ASN A 450 -33.72 -41.74 -19.17
C ASN A 450 -35.07 -41.40 -19.84
N LYS A 451 -35.64 -40.22 -19.56
CA LYS A 451 -36.93 -39.74 -20.15
C LYS A 451 -36.89 -38.35 -20.79
N ASP A 452 -35.89 -37.51 -20.49
CA ASP A 452 -35.85 -36.13 -20.99
C ASP A 452 -34.98 -35.95 -22.26
N VAL A 453 -34.28 -36.99 -22.71
CA VAL A 453 -33.44 -36.94 -23.92
C VAL A 453 -34.26 -37.09 -25.20
N ASP A 454 -35.25 -37.99 -25.24
CA ASP A 454 -36.13 -38.17 -26.41
C ASP A 454 -37.05 -36.96 -26.67
N SER A 455 -37.32 -36.14 -25.66
CA SER A 455 -38.24 -34.98 -25.78
C SER A 455 -37.72 -33.84 -26.66
N ASN A 456 -36.41 -33.77 -26.92
CA ASN A 456 -35.78 -32.63 -27.60
C ASN A 456 -35.46 -32.86 -29.09
N LEU A 457 -35.66 -34.07 -29.62
CA LEU A 457 -35.43 -34.40 -31.02
C LEU A 457 -36.63 -34.13 -31.95
N GLU A 458 -37.86 -33.98 -31.41
CA GLU A 458 -39.07 -33.76 -32.20
C GLU A 458 -39.39 -32.28 -32.54
N LYS A 459 -38.58 -31.30 -32.08
CA LYS A 459 -38.88 -29.86 -32.21
C LYS A 459 -38.03 -29.06 -33.20
N VAL A 460 -37.18 -29.70 -33.98
CA VAL A 460 -36.33 -29.01 -34.98
C VAL A 460 -36.81 -29.21 -36.43
N THR A 461 -37.84 -30.02 -36.66
CA THR A 461 -38.43 -30.29 -37.98
C THR A 461 -39.80 -29.63 -38.20
N THR A 462 -39.94 -28.34 -37.89
CA THR A 462 -40.94 -27.44 -38.52
C THR A 462 -40.76 -25.96 -38.15
N GLN A 463 -39.95 -25.22 -38.92
CA GLN A 463 -40.26 -23.85 -39.40
C GLN A 463 -39.27 -23.43 -40.50
#